data_AF-A0A1Y3CL09-F1
#
_entry.id   AF-A0A1Y3CL09-F1
#
_cell.length_a   1.000
_cell.length_b   1.000
_cell.length_c   1.000
_cell.angle_alpha   90.00
_cell.angle_beta   90.00
_cell.angle_gamma   90.00
#
_symmetry.space_group_name_H-M   'P 1'
#
loop_
_entity.id
_entity.type
_entity.pdbx_description
1 polymer ?
#
loop_
_entity_poly.entity_id
_entity_poly.type
_entity_poly.pdbx_seq_one_letter_code
_entity_poly.pdbx_strand_id
1 'polypeptide(L)'
;MQLTASNQNLGPINSAQLVGVFKAIAPRSFEKTFDGVATAQINTAMKICIDGLTHDQVNFGLSQVRDNGFCPDPAMFRKWCLGITGFGTEQQRLQDSFKGKHAALANIIKWAGDNNHSITNAEKESYDRCYEMFTNIKWAKNTDRAMYLAYEAFKDNYADVIQEFSTTGVNQAIWVKPEAIEDKQLSDLFRPIPKSMLPEQSSEEKAWIETRTKELQGKGLSFPKALLQAGSEYQRLGGGV
;
A
#
# COMPACT_ATOMS: atom_id res chain seq x y z
N MET A 1 -24.79 13.97 34.46
CA MET A 1 -24.05 15.20 34.81
C MET A 1 -23.80 15.97 33.53
N GLN A 2 -24.46 17.11 33.39
CA GLN A 2 -24.40 18.03 32.25
C GLN A 2 -23.17 18.93 32.40
N LEU A 3 -22.36 19.04 31.35
CA LEU A 3 -21.36 20.10 31.19
C LEU A 3 -21.73 20.89 29.94
N THR A 4 -22.71 21.78 30.05
CA THR A 4 -22.92 22.86 29.07
C THR A 4 -22.04 24.03 29.47
N ALA A 5 -20.83 24.11 28.91
CA ALA A 5 -20.02 25.32 29.00
C ALA A 5 -20.73 26.42 28.19
N SER A 6 -21.13 27.48 28.88
CA SER A 6 -21.85 28.63 28.30
C SER A 6 -20.93 29.40 27.34
N ASN A 7 -21.27 29.37 26.04
CA ASN A 7 -20.55 30.04 24.95
C ASN A 7 -20.72 31.58 24.90
N GLN A 8 -20.91 32.25 26.05
CA GLN A 8 -21.37 33.64 26.08
C GLN A 8 -20.28 34.72 26.03
N ASN A 9 -19.00 34.40 25.80
CA ASN A 9 -17.93 35.41 25.86
C ASN A 9 -16.81 35.28 24.82
N LEU A 10 -17.00 34.52 23.74
CA LEU A 10 -16.03 34.51 22.65
C LEU A 10 -16.28 35.74 21.77
N GLY A 11 -15.31 36.65 21.70
CA GLY A 11 -15.36 37.86 20.85
C GLY A 11 -15.58 37.53 19.36
N PRO A 12 -15.65 38.55 18.47
CA PRO A 12 -15.90 38.32 17.05
C PRO A 12 -14.85 37.39 16.44
N ILE A 13 -15.28 36.49 15.55
CA ILE A 13 -14.40 35.52 14.89
C ILE A 13 -13.42 36.27 13.99
N ASN A 14 -12.11 36.03 14.19
CA ASN A 14 -11.05 36.70 13.43
C ASN A 14 -10.77 35.97 12.11
N SER A 15 -11.18 36.56 10.99
CA SER A 15 -10.99 35.96 9.66
C SER A 15 -9.52 35.80 9.25
N ALA A 16 -8.63 36.70 9.66
CA ALA A 16 -7.20 36.59 9.35
C ALA A 16 -6.54 35.44 10.10
N GLN A 17 -6.91 35.24 11.37
CA GLN A 17 -6.50 34.06 12.13
C GLN A 17 -7.02 32.78 11.48
N LEU A 18 -8.26 32.80 10.99
CA LEU A 18 -8.87 31.65 10.32
C LEU A 18 -8.15 31.24 9.03
N VAL A 19 -7.82 32.21 8.18
CA VAL A 19 -7.04 31.98 6.95
C VAL A 19 -5.64 31.45 7.29
N GLY A 20 -5.01 31.95 8.35
CA GLY A 20 -3.76 31.40 8.86
C GLY A 20 -3.88 29.94 9.30
N VAL A 21 -4.98 29.57 9.96
CA VAL A 21 -5.28 28.19 10.35
C VAL A 21 -5.46 27.28 9.14
N PHE A 22 -6.16 27.74 8.08
CA PHE A 22 -6.31 26.94 6.86
C PHE A 22 -4.96 26.60 6.23
N LYS A 23 -4.08 27.61 6.13
CA LYS A 23 -2.72 27.43 5.61
C LYS A 23 -1.91 26.46 6.47
N ALA A 24 -2.11 26.44 7.79
CA ALA A 24 -1.44 25.51 8.69
C ALA A 24 -1.97 24.06 8.57
N ILE A 25 -3.28 23.89 8.42
CA ILE A 25 -3.92 22.56 8.34
C ILE A 25 -3.68 21.91 6.97
N ALA A 26 -3.84 22.67 5.88
CA ALA A 26 -3.80 22.14 4.52
C ALA A 26 -2.92 23.00 3.60
N PRO A 27 -1.60 23.15 3.86
CA PRO A 27 -0.74 24.13 3.18
C PRO A 27 -0.71 23.99 1.66
N ARG A 28 -0.56 22.77 1.15
CA ARG A 28 -0.52 22.50 -0.30
C ARG A 28 -1.86 22.77 -0.98
N SER A 29 -2.96 22.38 -0.33
CA SER A 29 -4.30 22.66 -0.86
C SER A 29 -4.61 24.15 -0.82
N PHE A 30 -4.17 24.86 0.22
CA PHE A 30 -4.33 26.31 0.35
C PHE A 30 -3.66 27.04 -0.80
N GLU A 31 -2.41 26.70 -1.12
CA GLU A 31 -1.68 27.26 -2.25
C GLU A 31 -2.39 27.00 -3.57
N LYS A 32 -2.93 25.79 -3.78
CA LYS A 32 -3.71 25.46 -4.98
C LYS A 32 -5.02 26.26 -5.07
N THR A 33 -5.77 26.36 -3.97
CA THR A 33 -7.10 27.01 -3.94
C THR A 33 -7.00 28.52 -4.13
N PHE A 34 -5.94 29.15 -3.64
CA PHE A 34 -5.79 30.61 -3.65
C PHE A 34 -4.60 31.11 -4.48
N ASP A 35 -4.11 30.30 -5.42
CA ASP A 35 -3.03 30.70 -6.31
C ASP A 35 -3.38 32.00 -7.05
N GLY A 36 -2.46 32.95 -7.07
CA GLY A 36 -2.67 34.28 -7.68
C GLY A 36 -3.63 35.22 -6.93
N VAL A 37 -4.20 34.82 -5.78
CA VAL A 37 -5.11 35.67 -4.99
C VAL A 37 -4.35 36.35 -3.83
N ALA A 38 -4.50 37.67 -3.70
CA ALA A 38 -3.83 38.40 -2.62
C ALA A 38 -4.43 38.03 -1.24
N THR A 39 -3.60 37.82 -0.22
CA THR A 39 -4.03 37.45 1.15
C THR A 39 -5.11 38.37 1.71
N ALA A 40 -5.04 39.67 1.43
CA ALA A 40 -6.06 40.64 1.87
C ALA A 40 -7.44 40.37 1.25
N GLN A 41 -7.49 39.92 -0.02
CA GLN A 41 -8.74 39.55 -0.69
C GLN A 41 -9.31 38.26 -0.09
N ILE A 42 -8.45 37.27 0.20
CA ILE A 42 -8.85 36.03 0.88
C ILE A 42 -9.47 36.34 2.25
N ASN A 43 -8.79 37.17 3.05
CA ASN A 43 -9.27 37.59 4.38
C ASN A 43 -10.62 38.32 4.32
N THR A 44 -10.84 39.13 3.27
CA THR A 44 -12.08 39.87 3.04
C THR A 44 -13.21 38.91 2.66
N ALA A 45 -12.98 38.01 1.71
CA ALA A 45 -13.94 37.01 1.30
C ALA A 45 -14.32 36.08 2.47
N MET A 46 -13.32 35.66 3.25
CA MET A 46 -13.54 34.84 4.44
C MET A 46 -14.36 35.58 5.49
N LYS A 47 -14.06 36.87 5.76
CA LYS A 47 -14.83 37.71 6.69
C LYS A 47 -16.31 37.75 6.31
N ILE A 48 -16.63 37.94 5.04
CA ILE A 48 -18.01 37.96 4.54
C ILE A 48 -18.66 36.58 4.73
N CYS A 49 -17.94 35.51 4.42
CA CYS A 49 -18.49 34.16 4.46
C CYS A 49 -18.70 33.62 5.88
N ILE A 50 -17.95 34.09 6.87
CA ILE A 50 -18.14 33.71 8.28
C ILE A 50 -19.08 34.64 9.04
N ASP A 51 -19.56 35.72 8.40
CA ASP A 51 -20.45 36.67 9.05
C ASP A 51 -21.75 36.01 9.52
N GLY A 52 -22.17 36.34 10.74
CA GLY A 52 -23.33 35.75 11.40
C GLY A 52 -23.18 34.28 11.83
N LEU A 53 -22.00 33.67 11.71
CA LEU A 53 -21.77 32.31 12.24
C LEU A 53 -21.38 32.35 13.71
N THR A 54 -21.74 31.30 14.43
CA THR A 54 -21.29 31.04 15.81
C THR A 54 -19.91 30.40 15.83
N HIS A 55 -19.22 30.47 16.97
CA HIS A 55 -17.94 29.78 17.18
C HIS A 55 -18.06 28.27 17.01
N ASP A 56 -19.16 27.65 17.47
CA ASP A 56 -19.38 26.22 17.31
C ASP A 56 -19.50 25.82 15.84
N GLN A 57 -20.23 26.61 15.04
CA GLN A 57 -20.33 26.40 13.60
C GLN A 57 -18.97 26.53 12.92
N VAL A 58 -18.17 27.54 13.28
CA VAL A 58 -16.82 27.70 12.74
C VAL A 58 -15.89 26.57 13.15
N ASN A 59 -15.95 26.13 14.41
CA ASN A 59 -15.18 24.99 14.91
C ASN A 59 -15.58 23.69 14.20
N PHE A 60 -16.87 23.51 13.93
CA PHE A 60 -17.34 22.40 13.11
C PHE A 60 -16.79 22.49 11.68
N GLY A 61 -16.85 23.65 11.02
CA GLY A 61 -16.23 23.84 9.71
C GLY A 61 -14.72 23.54 9.72
N LEU A 62 -13.98 23.98 10.74
CA LEU A 62 -12.55 23.69 10.90
C LEU A 62 -12.28 22.19 11.09
N SER A 63 -13.17 21.46 11.78
CA SER A 63 -13.07 20.00 11.87
C SER A 63 -13.15 19.35 10.49
N GLN A 64 -14.02 19.85 9.60
CA GLN A 64 -14.12 19.35 8.23
C GLN A 64 -12.83 19.63 7.42
N VAL A 65 -12.23 20.83 7.56
CA VAL A 65 -10.93 21.15 6.91
C VAL A 65 -9.84 20.18 7.38
N ARG A 66 -9.76 19.92 8.69
CA ARG A 66 -8.78 19.01 9.28
C ARG A 66 -8.99 17.58 8.82
N ASP A 67 -10.22 17.08 8.90
CA ASP A 67 -10.53 15.68 8.68
C ASP A 67 -10.43 15.29 7.19
N ASN A 68 -10.71 16.25 6.29
CA ASN A 68 -10.57 16.04 4.85
C ASN A 68 -9.16 16.39 4.30
N GLY A 69 -8.32 17.10 5.07
CA GLY A 69 -7.00 17.56 4.60
C GLY A 69 -7.04 18.53 3.41
N PHE A 70 -8.20 19.13 3.15
CA PHE A 70 -8.50 19.97 1.99
C PHE A 70 -8.79 21.40 2.42
N CYS A 71 -8.27 22.38 1.69
CA CYS A 71 -8.53 23.80 1.92
C CYS A 71 -9.75 24.27 1.08
N PRO A 72 -10.91 24.51 1.70
CA PRO A 72 -12.10 24.97 0.99
C PRO A 72 -11.97 26.44 0.58
N ASP A 73 -12.67 26.80 -0.50
CA ASP A 73 -12.97 28.20 -0.77
C ASP A 73 -13.89 28.81 0.32
N PRO A 74 -13.97 30.15 0.45
CA PRO A 74 -14.76 30.78 1.51
C PRO A 74 -16.25 30.40 1.52
N ALA A 75 -16.87 30.18 0.35
CA ALA A 75 -18.27 29.83 0.25
C ALA A 75 -18.51 28.37 0.67
N MET A 76 -17.62 27.46 0.26
CA MET A 76 -17.64 26.07 0.70
C MET A 76 -17.42 25.96 2.21
N PHE A 77 -16.50 26.74 2.77
CA PHE A 77 -16.28 26.76 4.21
C PHE A 77 -17.53 27.19 4.99
N ARG A 78 -18.23 28.25 4.56
CA ARG A 78 -19.49 28.67 5.19
C ARG A 78 -20.52 27.53 5.22
N LYS A 79 -20.65 26.79 4.11
CA LYS A 79 -21.58 25.66 4.02
C LYS A 79 -21.22 24.56 5.02
N TRP A 80 -19.93 24.24 5.15
CA TRP A 80 -19.45 23.30 6.16
C TRP A 80 -19.76 23.76 7.57
N CYS A 81 -19.54 25.04 7.89
CA CYS A 81 -19.89 25.58 9.20
C CYS A 81 -21.38 25.43 9.52
N LEU A 82 -22.25 25.48 8.50
CA LEU A 82 -23.70 25.32 8.65
C LEU A 82 -24.15 23.84 8.64
N GLY A 83 -23.23 22.88 8.51
CA GLY A 83 -23.58 21.45 8.40
C GLY A 83 -24.24 21.09 7.07
N ILE A 84 -24.15 21.95 6.05
CA ILE A 84 -24.75 21.72 4.74
C ILE A 84 -23.82 20.81 3.92
N THR A 85 -24.25 19.56 3.73
CA THR A 85 -23.59 18.57 2.88
C THR A 85 -24.07 18.68 1.42
N GLY A 86 -23.23 18.35 0.44
CA GLY A 86 -23.69 18.12 -0.95
C GLY A 86 -23.32 19.16 -2.01
N PHE A 87 -22.28 19.98 -1.82
CA PHE A 87 -21.72 20.83 -2.91
C PHE A 87 -20.23 20.56 -3.11
N GLY A 88 -19.85 20.30 -4.37
CA GLY A 88 -18.67 19.52 -4.75
C GLY A 88 -18.99 18.04 -4.54
N THR A 89 -19.00 17.23 -5.61
CA THR A 89 -19.18 15.79 -5.43
C THR A 89 -18.07 15.27 -4.51
N GLU A 90 -18.36 14.29 -3.65
CA GLU A 90 -17.33 13.62 -2.85
C GLU A 90 -16.17 13.18 -3.76
N GLN A 91 -16.55 12.75 -4.96
CA GLN A 91 -15.72 12.43 -6.10
C GLN A 91 -14.73 13.54 -6.46
N GLN A 92 -15.18 14.79 -6.58
CA GLN A 92 -14.32 15.95 -6.91
C GLN A 92 -13.31 16.21 -5.80
N ARG A 93 -13.74 16.16 -4.53
CA ARG A 93 -12.85 16.33 -3.37
C ARG A 93 -11.81 15.21 -3.31
N LEU A 94 -12.22 13.99 -3.61
CA LEU A 94 -11.32 12.86 -3.67
C LEU A 94 -10.27 13.05 -4.77
N GLN A 95 -10.71 13.41 -5.99
CA GLN A 95 -9.83 13.68 -7.12
C GLN A 95 -8.79 14.77 -6.80
N ASP A 96 -9.21 15.85 -6.16
CA ASP A 96 -8.33 16.96 -5.77
C ASP A 96 -7.32 16.58 -4.68
N SER A 97 -7.60 15.55 -3.87
CA SER A 97 -6.70 15.07 -2.83
C SER A 97 -5.49 14.30 -3.37
N PHE A 98 -5.59 13.73 -4.58
CA PHE A 98 -4.51 12.95 -5.17
C PHE A 98 -3.39 13.83 -5.72
N LYS A 99 -2.15 13.34 -5.62
CA LYS A 99 -0.98 13.97 -6.26
C LYS A 99 -1.17 14.01 -7.77
N GLY A 100 -0.60 15.01 -8.44
CA GLY A 100 -0.54 15.04 -9.90
C GLY A 100 0.31 13.90 -10.48
N LYS A 101 -0.03 13.44 -11.69
CA LYS A 101 0.57 12.26 -12.34
C LYS A 101 2.10 12.28 -12.44
N HIS A 102 2.71 13.45 -12.63
CA HIS A 102 4.18 13.59 -12.67
C HIS A 102 4.83 13.40 -11.30
N ALA A 103 4.20 13.92 -10.24
CA ALA A 103 4.68 13.72 -8.86
C ALA A 103 4.49 12.26 -8.40
N ALA A 104 3.41 11.62 -8.83
CA ALA A 104 3.17 10.21 -8.60
C ALA A 104 4.23 9.33 -9.28
N LEU A 105 4.53 9.60 -10.56
CA LEU A 105 5.58 8.90 -11.30
C LEU A 105 6.95 9.05 -10.64
N ALA A 106 7.30 10.25 -10.18
CA ALA A 106 8.57 10.48 -9.49
C ALA A 106 8.70 9.65 -8.20
N ASN A 107 7.61 9.41 -7.46
CA ASN A 107 7.63 8.54 -6.29
C ASN A 107 7.79 7.07 -6.68
N ILE A 108 7.13 6.63 -7.74
CA ILE A 108 7.26 5.25 -8.24
C ILE A 108 8.67 4.97 -8.75
N ILE A 109 9.30 5.90 -9.47
CA ILE A 109 10.69 5.72 -9.91
C ILE A 109 11.62 5.57 -8.70
N LYS A 110 11.43 6.37 -7.64
CA LYS A 110 12.21 6.24 -6.39
C LYS A 110 11.94 4.90 -5.71
N TRP A 111 10.67 4.51 -5.58
CA TRP A 111 10.28 3.28 -4.92
C TRP A 111 10.73 2.02 -5.66
N ALA A 112 10.68 2.00 -6.99
CA ALA A 112 11.16 0.89 -7.80
C ALA A 112 12.68 0.70 -7.69
N GLY A 113 13.43 1.77 -7.42
CA GLY A 113 14.86 1.70 -7.12
C GLY A 113 15.18 1.39 -5.65
N ASP A 114 14.34 1.87 -4.73
CA ASP A 114 14.44 1.67 -3.28
C ASP A 114 13.05 1.39 -2.67
N ASN A 115 12.79 0.12 -2.38
CA ASN A 115 11.51 -0.36 -1.85
C ASN A 115 11.13 0.24 -0.48
N ASN A 116 12.01 1.01 0.17
CA ASN A 116 11.71 1.73 1.41
C ASN A 116 11.04 3.09 1.20
N HIS A 117 11.03 3.62 -0.03
CA HIS A 117 10.38 4.90 -0.31
C HIS A 117 8.86 4.78 -0.16
N SER A 118 8.24 5.61 0.67
CA SER A 118 6.80 5.53 0.87
C SER A 118 6.03 5.97 -0.38
N ILE A 119 5.10 5.12 -0.80
CA ILE A 119 4.15 5.39 -1.90
C ILE A 119 2.72 5.23 -1.39
N THR A 120 1.77 5.68 -2.20
CA THR A 120 0.33 5.62 -1.90
C THR A 120 -0.33 4.43 -2.58
N ASN A 121 -1.51 4.05 -2.10
CA ASN A 121 -2.34 3.01 -2.71
C ASN A 121 -2.61 3.27 -4.20
N ALA A 122 -2.94 4.50 -4.58
CA ALA A 122 -3.14 4.87 -5.99
C ALA A 122 -1.85 4.77 -6.81
N GLU A 123 -0.71 5.19 -6.26
CA GLU A 123 0.59 5.04 -6.93
C GLU A 123 0.93 3.56 -7.16
N LYS A 124 0.71 2.69 -6.15
CA LYS A 124 0.98 1.25 -6.24
C LYS A 124 0.08 0.55 -7.25
N GLU A 125 -1.24 0.79 -7.18
CA GLU A 125 -2.21 0.21 -8.11
C GLU A 125 -1.88 0.56 -9.56
N SER A 126 -1.54 1.83 -9.83
CA SER A 126 -1.16 2.29 -11.17
C SER A 126 0.14 1.66 -11.67
N TYR A 127 1.10 1.45 -10.77
CA TYR A 127 2.35 0.76 -11.08
C TYR A 127 2.10 -0.72 -11.39
N ASP A 128 1.24 -1.40 -10.63
CA ASP A 128 0.93 -2.82 -10.84
C ASP A 128 0.30 -3.08 -12.21
N ARG A 129 -0.58 -2.18 -12.67
CA ARG A 129 -1.20 -2.25 -14.01
C ARG A 129 -0.20 -2.19 -15.16
N CYS A 130 0.97 -1.60 -14.96
CA CYS A 130 2.05 -1.55 -15.95
C CYS A 130 3.36 -2.17 -15.46
N TYR A 131 3.29 -3.07 -14.48
CA TYR A 131 4.46 -3.71 -13.85
C TYR A 131 5.40 -4.32 -14.89
N GLU A 132 4.83 -5.08 -15.84
CA GLU A 132 5.58 -5.72 -16.91
C GLU A 132 6.34 -4.71 -17.80
N MET A 133 5.81 -3.50 -17.99
CA MET A 133 6.52 -2.48 -18.76
C MET A 133 7.74 -1.99 -18.00
N PHE A 134 7.64 -1.80 -16.68
CA PHE A 134 8.76 -1.41 -15.83
C PHE A 134 9.82 -2.50 -15.74
N THR A 135 9.45 -3.77 -15.61
CA THR A 135 10.41 -4.89 -15.58
C THR A 135 11.14 -5.05 -16.91
N ASN A 136 10.43 -4.83 -18.02
CA ASN A 136 11.01 -4.93 -19.37
C ASN A 136 12.00 -3.82 -19.72
N ILE A 137 12.01 -2.67 -19.01
CA ILE A 137 13.02 -1.61 -19.22
C ILE A 137 14.44 -2.17 -19.10
N LYS A 138 14.67 -3.07 -18.14
CA LYS A 138 15.99 -3.66 -17.86
C LYS A 138 16.56 -4.46 -19.04
N TRP A 139 15.68 -5.05 -19.85
CA TRP A 139 16.05 -5.96 -20.94
C TRP A 139 15.84 -5.34 -22.32
N ALA A 140 15.42 -4.06 -22.37
CA ALA A 140 15.13 -3.38 -23.62
C ALA A 140 16.41 -3.09 -24.41
N LYS A 141 16.35 -3.29 -25.73
CA LYS A 141 17.42 -2.85 -26.65
C LYS A 141 17.55 -1.33 -26.72
N ASN A 142 16.44 -0.62 -26.48
CA ASN A 142 16.40 0.84 -26.41
C ASN A 142 15.73 1.24 -25.09
N THR A 143 16.56 1.55 -24.10
CA THR A 143 16.16 1.87 -22.73
C THR A 143 15.32 3.14 -22.67
N ASP A 144 15.71 4.21 -23.36
CA ASP A 144 15.00 5.50 -23.33
C ASP A 144 13.58 5.38 -23.87
N ARG A 145 13.41 4.63 -24.98
CA ARG A 145 12.09 4.37 -25.55
C ARG A 145 11.24 3.51 -24.62
N ALA A 146 11.82 2.48 -24.00
CA ALA A 146 11.09 1.62 -23.07
C ALA A 146 10.65 2.39 -21.82
N MET A 147 11.53 3.25 -21.28
CA MET A 147 11.21 4.16 -20.17
C MET A 147 10.07 5.11 -20.54
N TYR A 148 10.16 5.77 -21.70
CA TYR A 148 9.09 6.65 -22.17
C TYR A 148 7.73 5.94 -22.21
N LEU A 149 7.67 4.76 -22.82
CA LEU A 149 6.43 3.98 -22.93
C LEU A 149 5.88 3.57 -21.56
N ALA A 150 6.73 3.07 -20.67
CA ALA A 150 6.32 2.67 -19.32
C ALA A 150 5.81 3.87 -18.49
N TYR A 151 6.47 5.03 -18.64
CA TYR A 151 6.14 6.24 -17.90
C TYR A 151 4.86 6.92 -18.40
N GLU A 152 4.63 6.94 -19.72
CA GLU A 152 3.33 7.37 -20.28
C GLU A 152 2.21 6.43 -19.82
N ALA A 153 2.40 5.10 -19.94
CA ALA A 153 1.41 4.13 -19.51
C ALA A 153 1.07 4.27 -18.01
N PHE A 154 2.08 4.49 -17.16
CA PHE A 154 1.85 4.77 -15.75
C PHE A 154 0.99 6.01 -15.53
N LYS A 155 1.28 7.11 -16.23
CA LYS A 155 0.56 8.37 -16.07
C LYS A 155 -0.91 8.26 -16.49
N ASP A 156 -1.19 7.48 -17.53
CA ASP A 156 -2.55 7.23 -18.00
C ASP A 156 -3.28 6.31 -17.02
N ASN A 157 -2.67 5.18 -16.62
CA ASN A 157 -3.21 4.30 -15.58
C ASN A 157 -3.52 5.05 -14.28
N TYR A 158 -2.67 6.01 -13.90
CA TYR A 158 -2.86 6.79 -12.69
C TYR A 158 -4.04 7.76 -12.77
N ALA A 159 -4.35 8.31 -13.95
CA ALA A 159 -5.59 9.07 -14.12
C ALA A 159 -6.83 8.17 -13.97
N ASP A 160 -6.79 6.97 -14.54
CA ASP A 160 -7.89 6.01 -14.46
C ASP A 160 -8.11 5.50 -13.02
N VAL A 161 -7.03 5.15 -12.30
CA VAL A 161 -7.09 4.72 -10.90
C VAL A 161 -7.67 5.80 -10.00
N ILE A 162 -7.29 7.07 -10.20
CA ILE A 162 -7.89 8.19 -9.45
C ILE A 162 -9.39 8.28 -9.72
N GLN A 163 -9.81 8.12 -10.98
CA GLN A 163 -11.22 8.15 -11.36
C GLN A 163 -11.99 6.98 -10.74
N GLU A 164 -11.42 5.78 -10.74
CA GLU A 164 -12.00 4.60 -10.11
C GLU A 164 -12.11 4.76 -8.59
N PHE A 165 -11.06 5.23 -7.93
CA PHE A 165 -11.04 5.48 -6.48
C PHE A 165 -12.03 6.56 -6.10
N SER A 166 -12.13 7.61 -6.91
CA SER A 166 -13.14 8.66 -6.79
C SER A 166 -14.56 8.07 -6.85
N THR A 167 -14.82 7.20 -7.81
CA THR A 167 -16.14 6.60 -8.02
C THR A 167 -16.51 5.58 -6.93
N THR A 168 -15.52 4.88 -6.39
CA THR A 168 -15.68 3.82 -5.36
C THR A 168 -15.53 4.33 -3.92
N GLY A 169 -15.14 5.59 -3.72
CA GLY A 169 -14.95 6.20 -2.40
C GLY A 169 -13.67 5.77 -1.69
N VAL A 170 -12.64 5.33 -2.43
CA VAL A 170 -11.36 4.87 -1.86
C VAL A 170 -10.42 6.05 -1.64
N ASN A 171 -10.21 6.43 -0.38
CA ASN A 171 -9.31 7.53 -0.03
C ASN A 171 -7.84 7.22 -0.37
N GLN A 172 -7.06 8.27 -0.68
CA GLN A 172 -5.61 8.13 -0.79
C GLN A 172 -5.02 7.80 0.59
N ALA A 173 -4.21 6.75 0.64
CA ALA A 173 -3.50 6.34 1.85
C ALA A 173 -2.07 5.90 1.50
N ILE A 174 -1.17 5.93 2.49
CA ILE A 174 0.15 5.32 2.34
C ILE A 174 -0.03 3.81 2.15
N TRP A 175 0.56 3.28 1.08
CA TRP A 175 0.52 1.85 0.81
C TRP A 175 1.42 1.12 1.81
N VAL A 176 0.83 0.12 2.47
CA VAL A 176 1.55 -0.78 3.38
C VAL A 176 1.67 -2.12 2.68
N LYS A 177 2.89 -2.64 2.58
CA LYS A 177 3.15 -3.96 2.03
C LYS A 177 2.36 -5.01 2.84
N PRO A 178 1.52 -5.84 2.21
CA PRO A 178 0.85 -6.92 2.91
C PRO A 178 1.88 -7.84 3.58
N GLU A 179 1.63 -8.23 4.83
CA GLU A 179 2.44 -9.24 5.50
C GLU A 179 2.38 -10.54 4.68
N ALA A 180 3.53 -11.08 4.32
CA ALA A 180 3.59 -12.36 3.65
C ALA A 180 3.08 -13.43 4.63
N ILE A 181 1.91 -14.00 4.34
CA ILE A 181 1.47 -15.21 5.01
C ILE A 181 2.47 -16.29 4.59
N GLU A 182 3.36 -16.70 5.50
CA GLU A 182 4.14 -17.93 5.32
C GLU A 182 3.14 -19.09 5.28
N ASP A 183 2.63 -19.41 4.09
CA ASP A 183 1.85 -20.61 3.90
C ASP A 183 2.81 -21.81 3.90
N LYS A 184 3.18 -22.23 5.12
CA LYS A 184 4.02 -23.42 5.34
C LYS A 184 3.44 -24.67 4.67
N GLN A 185 2.15 -24.72 4.36
CA GLN A 185 1.54 -25.89 3.74
C GLN A 185 1.91 -26.03 2.25
N LEU A 186 2.07 -24.94 1.52
CA LEU A 186 2.47 -24.99 0.10
C LEU A 186 3.97 -25.29 -0.07
N SER A 187 4.82 -24.79 0.82
CA SER A 187 6.27 -25.01 0.73
C SER A 187 6.67 -26.47 0.94
N ASP A 188 5.89 -27.24 1.72
CA ASP A 188 6.08 -28.69 1.86
C ASP A 188 5.52 -29.50 0.68
N LEU A 189 4.47 -29.02 0.00
CA LEU A 189 3.91 -29.64 -1.22
C LEU A 189 4.84 -29.50 -2.44
N PHE A 190 5.62 -28.41 -2.51
CA PHE A 190 6.52 -28.11 -3.63
C PHE A 190 7.99 -28.38 -3.34
N ARG A 191 8.34 -29.00 -2.21
CA ARG A 191 9.69 -29.58 -2.08
C ARG A 191 9.81 -30.66 -3.15
N PRO A 192 10.73 -30.52 -4.12
CA PRO A 192 10.98 -31.62 -5.05
C PRO A 192 11.53 -32.77 -4.21
N ILE A 193 10.67 -33.77 -3.97
CA ILE A 193 11.12 -35.05 -3.44
C ILE A 193 12.19 -35.51 -4.44
N PRO A 194 13.46 -35.63 -4.04
CA PRO A 194 14.47 -36.16 -4.94
C PRO A 194 13.96 -37.52 -5.38
N LYS A 195 13.69 -37.71 -6.67
CA LYS A 195 13.43 -39.04 -7.21
C LYS A 195 14.67 -39.86 -6.93
N SER A 196 14.64 -40.63 -5.86
CA SER A 196 15.67 -41.62 -5.58
C SER A 196 15.71 -42.53 -6.81
N MET A 197 16.88 -42.63 -7.44
CA MET A 197 17.12 -43.59 -8.52
C MET A 197 17.21 -45.03 -7.99
N LEU A 198 17.04 -45.22 -6.68
CA LEU A 198 16.99 -46.53 -6.05
C LEU A 198 15.55 -47.03 -6.04
N PRO A 199 15.32 -48.32 -6.34
CA PRO A 199 14.01 -48.95 -6.20
C PRO A 199 13.42 -48.67 -4.82
N GLU A 200 12.10 -48.43 -4.75
CA GLU A 200 11.42 -48.29 -3.47
C GLU A 200 11.48 -49.62 -2.72
N GLN A 201 12.30 -49.66 -1.66
CA GLN A 201 12.38 -50.80 -0.78
C GLN A 201 11.06 -50.97 -0.02
N SER A 202 10.52 -52.19 -0.01
CA SER A 202 9.34 -52.53 0.80
C SER A 202 9.62 -52.31 2.30
N SER A 203 8.57 -52.16 3.09
CA SER A 203 8.68 -52.05 4.55
C SER A 203 9.38 -53.25 5.19
N GLU A 204 9.15 -54.45 4.64
CA GLU A 204 9.79 -55.70 5.09
C GLU A 204 11.28 -55.73 4.75
N GLU A 205 11.65 -55.28 3.55
CA GLU A 205 13.05 -55.17 3.11
C GLU A 205 13.83 -54.19 4.00
N LYS A 206 13.26 -53.02 4.30
CA LYS A 206 13.90 -52.03 5.18
C LYS A 206 14.14 -52.60 6.57
N ALA A 207 13.13 -53.24 7.16
CA ALA A 207 13.23 -53.82 8.50
C ALA A 207 14.30 -54.93 8.56
N TRP A 208 14.39 -55.76 7.51
CA TRP A 208 15.41 -56.80 7.42
C TRP A 208 16.81 -56.22 7.30
N ILE A 209 17.01 -55.26 6.37
CA ILE A 209 18.31 -54.62 6.14
C ILE A 209 18.77 -53.86 7.38
N GLU A 210 17.88 -53.15 8.08
CA GLU A 210 18.22 -52.44 9.32
C GLU A 210 18.63 -53.39 10.44
N THR A 211 17.88 -54.47 10.65
CA THR A 211 18.19 -55.48 11.68
C THR A 211 19.54 -56.12 11.39
N ARG A 212 19.78 -56.51 10.13
CA ARG A 212 21.03 -57.13 9.72
C ARG A 212 22.23 -56.18 9.78
N THR A 213 22.03 -54.91 9.45
CA THR A 213 23.05 -53.86 9.57
C THR A 213 23.50 -53.71 11.02
N LYS A 214 22.57 -53.68 11.98
CA LYS A 214 22.89 -53.61 13.42
C LYS A 214 23.69 -54.83 13.91
N GLU A 215 23.34 -56.04 13.46
CA GLU A 215 24.11 -57.25 13.77
C GLU A 215 25.55 -57.18 13.26
N LEU A 216 25.74 -56.72 12.01
CA LEU A 216 27.06 -56.59 11.40
C LEU A 216 27.90 -55.49 12.06
N GLN A 217 27.27 -54.39 12.49
CA GLN A 217 27.93 -53.38 13.31
C GLN A 217 28.37 -53.96 14.67
N GLY A 218 27.54 -54.79 15.31
CA GLY A 218 27.90 -55.50 16.54
C GLY A 218 29.08 -56.47 16.37
N LYS A 219 29.32 -56.95 15.14
CA LYS A 219 30.48 -57.76 14.74
C LYS A 219 31.71 -56.93 14.33
N GLY A 220 31.65 -55.60 14.50
CA GLY A 220 32.78 -54.69 14.28
C GLY A 220 32.86 -54.07 12.88
N LEU A 221 31.84 -54.23 12.03
CA LEU A 221 31.80 -53.52 10.74
C LEU A 221 31.37 -52.07 10.91
N SER A 222 31.98 -51.16 10.14
CA SER A 222 31.50 -49.77 10.06
C SER A 222 30.12 -49.71 9.40
N PHE A 223 29.31 -48.72 9.77
CA PHE A 223 27.94 -48.56 9.26
C PHE A 223 27.83 -48.66 7.72
N PRO A 224 28.67 -47.98 6.91
CA PRO A 224 28.57 -48.08 5.45
C PRO A 224 28.85 -49.49 4.92
N LYS A 225 29.79 -50.21 5.55
CA LYS A 225 30.13 -51.60 5.15
C LYS A 225 29.05 -52.57 5.58
N ALA A 226 28.52 -52.42 6.79
CA ALA A 226 27.43 -53.22 7.31
C ALA A 226 26.15 -53.05 6.47
N LEU A 227 25.82 -51.82 6.08
CA LEU A 227 24.66 -51.51 5.25
C LEU A 227 24.78 -52.11 3.84
N LEU A 228 25.93 -51.94 3.19
CA LEU A 228 26.18 -52.50 1.86
C LEU A 228 26.16 -54.04 1.86
N GLN A 229 26.75 -54.64 2.90
CA GLN A 229 26.75 -56.09 3.06
C GLN A 229 25.33 -56.62 3.32
N ALA A 230 24.56 -55.98 4.21
CA ALA A 230 23.16 -56.34 4.47
C ALA A 230 22.32 -56.24 3.18
N GLY A 231 22.43 -55.14 2.43
CA GLY A 231 21.73 -55.01 1.14
C GLY A 231 22.09 -56.13 0.14
N SER A 232 23.36 -56.50 0.06
CA SER A 232 23.81 -57.59 -0.82
C SER A 232 23.34 -58.98 -0.36
N GLU A 233 23.25 -59.21 0.94
CA GLU A 233 22.74 -60.47 1.51
C GLU A 233 21.24 -60.62 1.24
N TYR A 234 20.46 -59.53 1.35
CA TYR A 234 19.04 -59.53 1.05
C TYR A 234 18.75 -59.85 -0.43
N GLN A 235 19.48 -59.20 -1.35
CA GLN A 235 19.35 -59.47 -2.79
C GLN A 235 19.67 -60.93 -3.15
N ARG A 236 20.66 -61.54 -2.49
CA ARG A 236 21.01 -62.96 -2.69
C ARG A 236 19.96 -63.94 -2.16
N LEU A 237 19.13 -63.51 -1.20
CA LEU A 237 18.03 -64.31 -0.66
C LEU A 237 16.77 -64.25 -1.54
N GLY A 238 16.84 -63.63 -2.72
CA GLY A 238 15.70 -63.44 -3.62
C GLY A 238 14.82 -62.24 -3.25
N GLY A 239 15.28 -61.39 -2.32
CA GLY A 239 14.63 -60.13 -1.97
C GLY A 239 15.06 -59.01 -2.91
N GLY A 240 14.27 -58.78 -3.96
CA GLY A 240 14.40 -57.61 -4.85
C GLY A 240 14.18 -57.96 -6.33
N VAL A 241 13.20 -57.29 -6.95
CA VAL A 241 13.11 -57.09 -8.42
C VAL A 241 13.62 -55.69 -8.72
#